data_AF-A0A6H1NLE0-F1
#
_entry.id   AF-A0A6H1NLE0-F1
#
_cell.length_a   1.000
_cell.length_b   1.000
_cell.length_c   1.000
_cell.angle_alpha   90.00
_cell.angle_beta   90.00
_cell.angle_gamma   90.00
#
_symmetry.space_group_name_H-M   'P 1'
#
loop_
_entity.id
_entity.type
_entity.pdbx_description
1 polymer ?
#
loop_
_entity_poly.entity_id
_entity_poly.type
_entity_poly.pdbx_seq_one_letter_code
_entity_poly.pdbx_strand_id
1 'polypeptide(L)'
;MLLVAAATAWVWVVTRRGGIQAMPGTMGLGLLAFLAMWTLMTAAMMLPATAPVAALYARTITVHRAPRMVVFTVAYLLVWATAGLPAYGLAVGLGRAASLPAAAGTAVAAAVFAVNGVYQLTPLKDRCLAKCRSPIGLMLRYASYPGPSRDLRAGAHHGAFCLGCCWSLMVLLTAFGVMNLWAMVVLTAVITTEKLAPAGRLVARAVGIASIVLAGAVFWVPALAPGLTGSGMAGM
;
A
#
# COMPACT_ATOMS: atom_id res chain seq x y z
N MET A 1 16.40 -12.56 2.64
CA MET A 1 16.02 -12.19 1.25
C MET A 1 14.96 -11.11 1.21
N LEU A 2 13.73 -11.33 1.71
CA LEU A 2 12.65 -10.31 1.68
C LEU A 2 13.00 -9.00 2.40
N LEU A 3 13.59 -9.05 3.60
CA LEU A 3 14.03 -7.86 4.32
C LEU A 3 15.18 -7.13 3.61
N VAL A 4 16.07 -7.87 2.95
CA VAL A 4 17.14 -7.29 2.13
C VAL A 4 16.54 -6.58 0.93
N ALA A 5 15.61 -7.23 0.22
CA ALA A 5 14.89 -6.61 -0.89
C ALA A 5 14.11 -5.36 -0.46
N ALA A 6 13.47 -5.40 0.71
CA ALA A 6 12.78 -4.26 1.30
C ALA A 6 13.75 -3.11 1.64
N ALA A 7 14.88 -3.43 2.28
CA ALA A 7 15.92 -2.44 2.60
C ALA A 7 16.51 -1.81 1.33
N THR A 8 16.81 -2.61 0.30
CA THR A 8 17.28 -2.09 -0.99
C THR A 8 16.24 -1.20 -1.66
N ALA A 9 14.95 -1.56 -1.57
CA ALA A 9 13.87 -0.75 -2.11
C ALA A 9 13.74 0.59 -1.35
N TRP A 10 13.82 0.57 -0.02
CA TRP A 10 13.84 1.78 0.81
C TRP A 10 15.04 2.68 0.48
N VAL A 11 16.25 2.12 0.41
CA VAL A 11 17.46 2.87 0.05
C VAL A 11 17.30 3.53 -1.31
N TRP A 12 16.78 2.80 -2.30
CA TRP A 12 16.56 3.35 -3.64
C TRP A 12 15.50 4.46 -3.65
N VAL A 13 14.35 4.26 -2.98
CA VAL A 13 13.31 5.28 -2.83
C VAL A 13 13.86 6.54 -2.15
N VAL A 14 14.65 6.36 -1.08
CA VAL A 14 15.24 7.46 -0.30
C VAL A 14 16.28 8.25 -1.10
N THR A 15 17.12 7.56 -1.88
CA THR A 15 18.19 8.18 -2.68
C THR A 15 17.67 8.88 -3.93
N ARG A 16 16.53 8.42 -4.48
CA ARG A 16 15.86 9.08 -5.63
C ARG A 16 15.01 10.29 -5.23
N ARG A 17 14.90 10.63 -3.93
CA ARG A 17 14.12 11.76 -3.42
C ARG A 17 14.46 13.12 -4.05
N GLY A 18 15.71 13.34 -4.43
CA GLY A 18 16.18 14.63 -4.97
C GLY A 18 15.72 14.93 -6.40
N GLY A 19 15.22 13.95 -7.14
CA GLY A 19 14.81 14.11 -8.55
C GLY A 19 13.31 14.07 -8.80
N ILE A 20 12.49 13.77 -7.78
CA ILE A 20 11.04 13.67 -7.92
C ILE A 20 10.42 14.60 -6.88
N GLN A 21 10.32 15.88 -7.24
CA GLN A 21 9.51 16.82 -6.48
C GLN A 21 8.08 16.27 -6.39
N ALA A 22 7.38 16.57 -5.29
CA ALA A 22 6.03 16.13 -5.02
C ALA A 22 5.04 16.77 -6.02
N MET A 23 5.06 16.30 -7.27
CA MET A 23 4.15 16.69 -8.31
C MET A 23 2.81 15.97 -8.06
N PRO A 24 1.68 16.68 -7.96
CA PRO A 24 0.38 16.06 -7.87
C PRO A 24 0.14 15.12 -9.06
N GLY A 25 -0.55 14.00 -8.81
CA GLY A 25 -0.92 13.04 -9.85
C GLY A 25 0.14 11.97 -10.13
N THR A 26 0.46 11.71 -11.41
CA THR A 26 1.30 10.57 -11.84
C THR A 26 2.80 10.74 -11.57
N MET A 27 3.20 11.74 -10.76
CA MET A 27 4.60 12.17 -10.59
C MET A 27 5.25 12.62 -11.91
N GLY A 28 4.44 13.02 -12.91
CA GLY A 28 4.93 13.33 -14.27
C GLY A 28 5.38 12.10 -15.07
N LEU A 29 5.17 10.90 -14.55
CA LEU A 29 5.61 9.65 -15.18
C LEU A 29 4.55 9.11 -16.15
N GLY A 30 5.01 8.53 -17.25
CA GLY A 30 4.20 7.65 -18.08
C GLY A 30 3.85 6.35 -17.34
N LEU A 31 2.83 5.62 -17.83
CA LEU A 31 2.29 4.42 -17.19
C LEU A 31 3.36 3.42 -16.74
N LEU A 32 4.32 3.06 -17.63
CA LEU A 32 5.34 2.06 -17.32
C LEU A 32 6.28 2.51 -16.19
N ALA A 33 6.73 3.76 -16.21
CA ALA A 33 7.60 4.32 -15.18
C ALA A 33 6.84 4.47 -13.85
N PHE A 34 5.56 4.85 -13.89
CA PHE A 34 4.70 4.87 -12.71
C PHE A 34 4.55 3.48 -12.11
N LEU A 35 4.25 2.45 -12.92
CA LEU A 35 4.10 1.08 -12.44
C LEU A 35 5.39 0.54 -11.82
N ALA A 36 6.55 0.86 -12.42
CA ALA A 36 7.85 0.50 -11.84
C ALA A 36 8.08 1.16 -10.48
N MET A 37 7.83 2.47 -10.38
CA MET A 37 7.96 3.23 -9.13
C MET A 37 6.96 2.74 -8.07
N TRP A 38 5.70 2.55 -8.45
CA TRP A 38 4.64 2.01 -7.60
C TRP A 38 5.01 0.63 -7.06
N THR A 39 5.49 -0.27 -7.92
CA THR A 39 5.89 -1.62 -7.52
C THR A 39 7.05 -1.57 -6.53
N LEU A 40 8.00 -0.66 -6.73
CA LEU A 40 9.11 -0.50 -5.80
C LEU A 40 8.66 0.10 -4.45
N MET A 41 7.82 1.13 -4.48
CA MET A 41 7.24 1.75 -3.29
C MET A 41 6.44 0.73 -2.46
N THR A 42 5.57 -0.03 -3.13
CA THR A 42 4.78 -1.09 -2.49
C THR A 42 5.66 -2.23 -2.00
N ALA A 43 6.75 -2.57 -2.69
CA ALA A 43 7.74 -3.50 -2.19
C ALA A 43 8.40 -2.99 -0.90
N ALA A 44 8.84 -1.73 -0.86
CA ALA A 44 9.46 -1.12 0.32
C ALA A 44 8.53 -1.15 1.53
N MET A 45 7.25 -0.79 1.34
CA MET A 45 6.29 -0.69 2.43
C MET A 45 5.70 -2.04 2.85
N MET A 46 5.44 -2.96 1.91
CA MET A 46 4.67 -4.17 2.18
C MET A 46 5.51 -5.42 2.43
N LEU A 47 6.73 -5.52 1.89
CA LEU A 47 7.60 -6.68 2.14
C LEU A 47 7.97 -6.85 3.62
N PRO A 48 8.23 -5.79 4.42
CA PRO A 48 8.48 -5.94 5.86
C PRO A 48 7.33 -6.63 6.59
N ALA A 49 6.09 -6.19 6.33
CA ALA A 49 4.91 -6.75 6.99
C ALA A 49 4.55 -8.18 6.52
N THR A 50 5.00 -8.56 5.32
CA THR A 50 4.83 -9.91 4.75
C THR A 50 5.92 -10.89 5.20
N ALA A 51 7.06 -10.38 5.69
CA ALA A 51 8.23 -11.20 6.02
C ALA A 51 7.96 -12.33 7.04
N PRO A 52 7.17 -12.14 8.12
CA PRO A 52 6.93 -13.22 9.08
C PRO A 52 6.12 -14.39 8.49
N VAL A 53 5.07 -14.10 7.74
CA VAL A 53 4.24 -15.12 7.07
C VAL A 53 5.06 -15.84 6.00
N ALA A 54 5.84 -15.11 5.21
CA ALA A 54 6.71 -15.69 4.20
C ALA A 54 7.84 -16.54 4.81
N ALA A 55 8.37 -16.17 5.98
CA ALA A 55 9.36 -16.97 6.70
C ALA A 55 8.77 -18.30 7.18
N LEU A 56 7.54 -18.29 7.69
CA LEU A 56 6.82 -19.53 8.07
C LEU A 56 6.51 -20.40 6.84
N TYR A 57 6.10 -19.78 5.73
CA TYR A 57 5.92 -20.50 4.47
C TYR A 57 7.23 -21.13 3.98
N ALA A 58 8.35 -20.40 4.04
CA ALA A 58 9.66 -20.90 3.64
C ALA A 58 10.13 -22.13 4.46
N ARG A 59 9.69 -22.27 5.71
CA ARG A 59 9.96 -23.47 6.54
C ARG A 59 9.30 -24.74 5.99
N THR A 60 8.24 -24.62 5.19
CA THR A 60 7.62 -25.77 4.51
C THR A 60 8.37 -26.22 3.26
N ILE A 61 9.37 -25.44 2.83
CA ILE A 61 10.16 -25.72 1.64
C ILE A 61 11.49 -26.31 2.08
N THR A 62 11.67 -27.60 1.79
CA THR A 62 12.86 -28.39 2.12
C THR A 62 13.89 -28.39 1.00
N VAL A 63 13.45 -28.29 -0.26
CA VAL A 63 14.30 -28.35 -1.46
C VAL A 63 14.16 -27.06 -2.28
N HIS A 64 15.30 -26.54 -2.77
CA HIS A 64 15.39 -25.36 -3.64
C HIS A 64 14.68 -24.13 -3.06
N ARG A 65 14.89 -23.86 -1.76
CA ARG A 65 14.17 -22.80 -1.01
C ARG A 65 14.28 -21.42 -1.65
N ALA A 66 15.49 -21.00 -2.04
CA ALA A 66 15.71 -19.65 -2.58
C ALA A 66 14.90 -19.38 -3.86
N PRO A 67 15.02 -20.15 -4.97
CA PRO A 67 14.27 -19.89 -6.19
C PRO A 67 12.75 -20.02 -5.98
N ARG A 68 12.30 -20.93 -5.11
CA ARG A 68 10.87 -21.07 -4.79
C ARG A 68 10.31 -19.85 -4.05
N MET A 69 11.08 -19.27 -3.13
CA MET A 69 10.71 -18.02 -2.48
C MET A 69 10.78 -16.81 -3.42
N VAL A 70 11.63 -16.84 -4.45
CA VAL A 70 11.60 -15.85 -5.53
C VAL A 70 10.27 -15.93 -6.27
N VAL A 71 9.82 -17.12 -6.68
CA VAL A 71 8.52 -17.32 -7.34
C VAL A 71 7.37 -16.78 -6.48
N PHE A 72 7.35 -17.11 -5.19
CA PHE A 72 6.36 -16.57 -4.25
C PHE A 72 6.38 -15.03 -4.21
N THR A 73 7.56 -14.43 -4.10
CA THR A 73 7.72 -12.98 -3.97
C THR A 73 7.35 -12.26 -5.27
N VAL A 74 7.72 -12.80 -6.43
CA VAL A 74 7.35 -12.27 -7.74
C VAL A 74 5.84 -12.31 -7.92
N ALA A 75 5.19 -13.44 -7.61
CA ALA A 75 3.73 -13.55 -7.70
C ALA A 75 3.02 -12.51 -6.81
N TYR A 76 3.53 -12.32 -5.58
CA TYR A 76 3.05 -11.30 -4.65
C TYR A 76 3.19 -9.88 -5.21
N LEU A 77 4.37 -9.55 -5.76
CA LEU A 77 4.63 -8.21 -6.32
C LEU A 77 3.84 -7.97 -7.61
N LEU A 78 3.58 -8.99 -8.42
CA LEU A 78 2.74 -8.88 -9.61
C LEU A 78 1.30 -8.46 -9.25
N VAL A 79 0.74 -9.01 -8.17
CA VAL A 79 -0.58 -8.56 -7.67
C VAL A 79 -0.53 -7.08 -7.27
N TRP A 80 0.51 -6.65 -6.57
CA TRP A 80 0.69 -5.24 -6.22
C TRP A 80 0.92 -4.34 -7.44
N ALA A 81 1.64 -4.81 -8.45
CA ALA A 81 1.85 -4.10 -9.70
C ALA A 81 0.52 -3.90 -10.45
N THR A 82 -0.36 -4.92 -10.48
CA THR A 82 -1.70 -4.77 -11.09
C THR A 82 -2.57 -3.75 -10.37
N ALA A 83 -2.43 -3.59 -9.05
CA ALA A 83 -3.08 -2.52 -8.30
C ALA A 83 -2.57 -1.11 -8.68
N GLY A 84 -1.40 -1.03 -9.30
CA GLY A 84 -0.86 0.21 -9.86
C GLY A 84 -1.68 0.74 -11.04
N LEU A 85 -2.42 -0.11 -11.77
CA LEU A 85 -3.27 0.32 -12.89
C LEU A 85 -4.42 1.24 -12.43
N PRO A 86 -5.30 0.83 -11.49
CA PRO A 86 -6.32 1.73 -10.97
C PRO A 86 -5.71 2.91 -10.20
N ALA A 87 -4.57 2.72 -9.52
CA ALA A 87 -3.86 3.83 -8.87
C ALA A 87 -3.36 4.88 -9.87
N TYR A 88 -2.87 4.46 -11.03
CA TYR A 88 -2.50 5.36 -12.12
C TYR A 88 -3.70 6.11 -12.68
N GLY A 89 -4.82 5.40 -12.92
CA GLY A 89 -6.08 6.03 -13.34
C GLY A 89 -6.56 7.09 -12.35
N LEU A 90 -6.50 6.78 -11.04
CA LEU A 90 -6.79 7.73 -9.98
C LEU A 90 -5.83 8.91 -10.00
N ALA A 91 -4.52 8.67 -10.11
CA ALA A 91 -3.50 9.71 -10.16
C ALA A 91 -3.68 10.64 -11.37
N VAL A 92 -4.04 10.11 -12.54
CA VAL A 92 -4.38 10.89 -13.73
C VAL A 92 -5.64 11.74 -13.48
N GLY A 93 -6.68 11.16 -12.87
CA GLY A 93 -7.91 11.87 -12.52
C GLY A 93 -7.66 13.01 -11.54
N LEU A 94 -6.86 12.76 -10.49
CA LEU A 94 -6.43 13.75 -9.51
C LEU A 94 -5.58 14.87 -10.14
N GLY A 95 -4.68 14.52 -11.06
CA GLY A 95 -3.89 15.50 -11.81
C GLY A 95 -4.76 16.42 -12.67
N ARG A 96 -5.85 15.91 -13.26
CA ARG A 96 -6.84 16.75 -13.97
C ARG A 96 -7.68 17.59 -13.01
N ALA A 97 -7.96 17.09 -11.82
CA ALA A 97 -8.67 17.84 -10.79
C ALA A 97 -7.83 18.97 -10.16
N ALA A 98 -6.50 18.97 -10.35
CA ALA A 98 -5.61 20.01 -9.85
C ALA A 98 -5.85 21.40 -10.50
N SER A 99 -6.55 21.46 -11.65
CA SER A 99 -7.00 22.72 -12.26
C SER A 99 -8.38 23.19 -11.79
N LEU A 100 -9.05 22.42 -10.92
CA LEU A 100 -10.34 22.77 -10.34
C LEU A 100 -10.19 23.71 -9.13
N PRO A 101 -11.25 24.41 -8.70
CA PRO A 101 -11.21 25.27 -7.52
C PRO A 101 -10.73 24.52 -6.27
N ALA A 102 -10.11 25.23 -5.32
CA ALA A 102 -9.60 24.66 -4.07
C ALA A 102 -10.66 23.87 -3.26
N ALA A 103 -11.93 24.23 -3.39
CA ALA A 103 -13.05 23.49 -2.81
C ALA A 103 -13.17 22.05 -3.35
N ALA A 104 -12.87 21.82 -4.63
CA ALA A 104 -12.87 20.50 -5.24
C ALA A 104 -11.74 19.62 -4.68
N GLY A 105 -10.52 20.16 -4.52
CA GLY A 105 -9.41 19.43 -3.88
C GLY A 105 -9.73 19.03 -2.44
N THR A 106 -10.38 19.93 -1.69
CA THR A 106 -10.84 19.66 -0.31
C THR A 106 -11.92 18.58 -0.28
N ALA A 107 -12.89 18.61 -1.20
CA ALA A 107 -13.92 17.57 -1.31
C ALA A 107 -13.34 16.20 -1.67
N VAL A 108 -12.35 16.15 -2.57
CA VAL A 108 -11.64 14.92 -2.92
C VAL A 108 -10.84 14.39 -1.74
N ALA A 109 -10.17 15.25 -0.98
CA ALA A 109 -9.46 14.87 0.23
C ALA A 109 -10.42 14.28 1.29
N ALA A 110 -11.55 14.94 1.53
CA ALA A 110 -12.59 14.44 2.41
C ALA A 110 -13.11 13.06 1.97
N ALA A 111 -13.32 12.86 0.65
CA ALA A 111 -13.72 11.57 0.11
C ALA A 111 -12.66 10.49 0.30
N VAL A 112 -11.37 10.79 0.09
CA VAL A 112 -10.26 9.85 0.33
C VAL A 112 -10.21 9.42 1.80
N PHE A 113 -10.28 10.39 2.72
CA PHE A 113 -10.33 10.13 4.15
C PHE A 113 -11.56 9.30 4.55
N ALA A 114 -12.73 9.63 4.00
CA ALA A 114 -13.98 8.91 4.26
C ALA A 114 -13.94 7.47 3.75
N VAL A 115 -13.46 7.25 2.51
CA VAL A 115 -13.30 5.91 1.93
C VAL A 115 -12.36 5.06 2.79
N ASN A 116 -11.21 5.62 3.21
CA ASN A 116 -10.32 4.89 4.10
C ASN A 116 -10.96 4.60 5.46
N GLY A 117 -11.62 5.59 6.04
CA GLY A 117 -12.29 5.46 7.34
C GLY A 117 -13.37 4.38 7.34
N VAL A 118 -14.27 4.44 6.36
CA VAL A 118 -15.33 3.43 6.20
C VAL A 118 -14.71 2.07 5.93
N TYR A 119 -13.76 1.95 5.00
CA TYR A 119 -13.16 0.66 4.66
C TYR A 119 -12.48 0.00 5.87
N GLN A 120 -11.73 0.78 6.65
CA GLN A 120 -11.05 0.31 7.87
C GLN A 120 -11.99 -0.26 8.92
N LEU A 121 -13.24 0.19 8.94
CA LEU A 121 -14.29 -0.26 9.86
C LEU A 121 -15.14 -1.41 9.29
N THR A 122 -14.88 -1.86 8.06
CA THR A 122 -15.69 -2.90 7.43
C THR A 122 -15.34 -4.32 7.93
N PRO A 123 -16.33 -5.23 7.98
CA PRO A 123 -16.08 -6.66 8.16
C PRO A 123 -15.20 -7.26 7.05
N LEU A 124 -15.19 -6.66 5.86
CA LEU A 124 -14.37 -7.11 4.74
C LEU A 124 -12.88 -6.93 5.04
N LYS A 125 -12.49 -5.76 5.56
CA LYS A 125 -11.12 -5.49 6.04
C LYS A 125 -10.71 -6.49 7.11
N ASP A 126 -11.56 -6.77 8.09
CA ASP A 126 -11.28 -7.76 9.15
C ASP A 126 -11.04 -9.17 8.59
N ARG A 127 -11.86 -9.62 7.62
CA ARG A 127 -11.67 -10.92 6.96
C ARG A 127 -10.39 -10.96 6.14
N CYS A 128 -10.08 -9.92 5.38
CA CYS A 128 -8.84 -9.84 4.61
C CYS A 128 -7.62 -9.83 5.53
N LEU A 129 -7.65 -9.06 6.62
CA LEU A 129 -6.57 -9.01 7.60
C LEU A 129 -6.38 -10.35 8.31
N ALA A 130 -7.46 -11.03 8.71
CA ALA A 130 -7.38 -12.37 9.31
C ALA A 130 -6.69 -13.38 8.37
N LYS A 131 -7.04 -13.38 7.09
CA LYS A 131 -6.40 -14.25 6.08
C LYS A 131 -4.97 -13.84 5.77
N CYS A 132 -4.68 -12.54 5.71
CA CYS A 132 -3.33 -12.02 5.51
C CYS A 132 -2.38 -12.44 6.65
N ARG A 133 -2.89 -12.60 7.88
CA ARG A 133 -2.11 -13.01 9.06
C ARG A 133 -2.03 -14.53 9.26
N SER A 134 -2.74 -15.34 8.48
CA SER A 134 -2.82 -16.79 8.68
C SER A 134 -1.84 -17.56 7.79
N PRO A 135 -0.65 -17.96 8.28
CA PRO A 135 0.27 -18.80 7.53
C PRO A 135 -0.28 -20.21 7.30
N ILE A 136 -1.00 -20.76 8.28
CA ILE A 136 -1.53 -22.14 8.23
C ILE A 136 -2.56 -22.30 7.12
N GLY A 137 -3.44 -21.32 6.93
CA GLY A 137 -4.43 -21.35 5.85
C GLY A 137 -3.79 -21.40 4.46
N LEU A 138 -2.63 -20.74 4.31
CA LEU A 138 -1.84 -20.78 3.07
C LEU A 138 -1.18 -22.16 2.88
N MET A 139 -0.59 -22.70 3.94
CA MET A 139 0.07 -24.01 3.93
C MET A 139 -0.91 -25.12 3.57
N LEU A 140 -2.06 -25.20 4.27
CA LEU A 140 -3.08 -26.23 4.03
C LEU A 140 -3.71 -26.11 2.64
N ARG A 141 -4.05 -24.89 2.21
CA ARG A 141 -4.71 -24.66 0.91
C ARG A 141 -3.84 -25.06 -0.28
N TYR A 142 -2.53 -24.86 -0.17
CA TYR A 142 -1.61 -25.08 -1.29
C TYR A 142 -0.72 -26.32 -1.13
N ALA A 143 -0.87 -27.10 -0.06
CA ALA A 143 -0.08 -28.30 0.21
C ALA A 143 -0.14 -29.34 -0.92
N SER A 144 -1.29 -29.47 -1.59
CA SER A 144 -1.53 -30.47 -2.64
C SER A 144 -0.97 -30.10 -4.02
N TYR A 145 -0.52 -28.85 -4.23
CA TYR A 145 -0.02 -28.42 -5.54
C TYR A 145 1.45 -28.81 -5.74
N PRO A 146 1.82 -29.33 -6.93
CA PRO A 146 3.19 -29.72 -7.21
C PRO A 146 4.06 -28.53 -7.64
N GLY A 147 5.33 -28.58 -7.23
CA GLY A 147 6.41 -27.75 -7.77
C GLY A 147 6.18 -26.22 -7.66
N PRO A 148 6.68 -25.42 -8.62
CA PRO A 148 6.63 -23.96 -8.56
C PRO A 148 5.21 -23.38 -8.68
N SER A 149 4.25 -24.16 -9.21
CA SER A 149 2.84 -23.75 -9.30
C SER A 149 2.23 -23.48 -7.93
N ARG A 150 2.68 -24.22 -6.91
CA ARG A 150 2.31 -24.03 -5.51
C ARG A 150 2.74 -22.65 -5.01
N ASP A 151 3.99 -22.28 -5.24
CA ASP A 151 4.58 -21.05 -4.72
C ASP A 151 4.00 -19.81 -5.42
N LEU A 152 3.75 -19.91 -6.74
CA LEU A 152 3.06 -18.89 -7.52
C LEU A 152 1.66 -18.62 -6.97
N ARG A 153 0.85 -19.67 -6.76
CA ARG A 153 -0.51 -19.54 -6.24
C ARG A 153 -0.52 -19.02 -4.80
N ALA A 154 0.41 -19.50 -3.97
CA ALA A 154 0.56 -19.04 -2.60
C ALA A 154 0.91 -17.54 -2.55
N GLY A 155 1.87 -17.10 -3.36
CA GLY A 155 2.26 -15.69 -3.46
C GLY A 155 1.14 -14.80 -3.98
N ALA A 156 0.44 -15.21 -5.05
CA ALA A 156 -0.70 -14.47 -5.59
C ALA A 156 -1.86 -14.36 -4.60
N HIS A 157 -2.21 -15.45 -3.91
CA HIS A 157 -3.25 -15.45 -2.89
C HIS A 157 -2.90 -14.56 -1.72
N HIS A 158 -1.66 -14.64 -1.22
CA HIS A 158 -1.21 -13.74 -0.15
C HIS A 158 -1.19 -12.28 -0.61
N GLY A 159 -0.74 -12.01 -1.83
CA GLY A 159 -0.79 -10.70 -2.47
C GLY A 159 -2.20 -10.13 -2.52
N ALA A 160 -3.19 -10.93 -2.92
CA ALA A 160 -4.58 -10.49 -3.00
C ALA A 160 -5.18 -10.12 -1.64
N PHE A 161 -4.91 -10.90 -0.58
CA PHE A 161 -5.36 -10.54 0.77
C PHE A 161 -4.57 -9.38 1.38
N CYS A 162 -3.28 -9.28 1.07
CA CYS A 162 -2.45 -8.14 1.47
C CYS A 162 -2.97 -6.83 0.84
N LEU A 163 -3.23 -6.84 -0.47
CA LEU A 163 -3.84 -5.72 -1.18
C LEU A 163 -5.23 -5.43 -0.61
N GLY A 164 -6.08 -6.46 -0.47
CA GLY A 164 -7.41 -6.32 0.10
C GLY A 164 -7.40 -5.68 1.48
N CYS A 165 -6.46 -6.03 2.36
CA CYS A 165 -6.41 -5.38 3.68
C CYS A 165 -5.74 -4.00 3.68
N CYS A 166 -4.94 -3.61 2.68
CA CYS A 166 -4.14 -2.38 2.76
C CYS A 166 -4.46 -1.33 1.69
N TRP A 167 -5.29 -1.65 0.68
CA TRP A 167 -5.50 -0.77 -0.47
C TRP A 167 -6.03 0.62 -0.05
N SER A 168 -6.90 0.69 0.96
CA SER A 168 -7.46 1.96 1.41
C SER A 168 -6.39 2.88 2.01
N LEU A 169 -5.41 2.32 2.71
CA LEU A 169 -4.25 3.05 3.23
C LEU A 169 -3.31 3.49 2.09
N MET A 170 -3.29 2.77 0.97
CA MET A 170 -2.56 3.21 -0.22
C MET A 170 -3.27 4.36 -0.91
N VAL A 171 -4.60 4.36 -0.94
CA VAL A 171 -5.38 5.51 -1.41
C VAL A 171 -5.15 6.71 -0.50
N LEU A 172 -5.03 6.50 0.81
CA LEU A 172 -4.74 7.56 1.77
C LEU A 172 -3.41 8.29 1.49
N LEU A 173 -2.40 7.64 0.88
CA LEU A 173 -1.16 8.30 0.44
C LEU A 173 -1.43 9.45 -0.55
N THR A 174 -2.49 9.39 -1.36
CA THR A 174 -2.78 10.47 -2.31
C THR A 174 -3.13 11.78 -1.60
N ALA A 175 -3.79 11.70 -0.42
CA ALA A 175 -4.12 12.88 0.38
C ALA A 175 -2.86 13.55 0.95
N PHE A 176 -1.85 12.78 1.32
CA PHE A 176 -0.60 13.30 1.91
C PHE A 176 0.50 13.59 0.87
N GLY A 177 0.30 13.17 -0.37
CA GLY A 177 1.30 13.15 -1.43
C GLY A 177 1.98 11.79 -1.54
N VAL A 178 1.90 11.17 -2.72
CA VAL A 178 2.37 9.79 -2.97
C VAL A 178 3.85 9.59 -2.62
N MET A 179 4.67 10.65 -2.72
CA MET A 179 6.10 10.63 -2.41
C MET A 179 6.47 11.26 -1.06
N ASN A 180 5.49 11.53 -0.21
CA ASN A 180 5.73 12.01 1.13
C ASN A 180 6.34 10.87 1.97
N LEU A 181 7.67 10.91 2.17
CA LEU A 181 8.37 9.85 2.89
C LEU A 181 7.83 9.67 4.32
N TRP A 182 7.45 10.76 4.99
CA TRP A 182 6.86 10.67 6.32
C TRP A 182 5.55 9.89 6.28
N ALA A 183 4.67 10.18 5.32
CA ALA A 183 3.44 9.41 5.14
C ALA A 183 3.72 7.93 4.83
N MET A 184 4.72 7.64 3.99
CA MET A 184 5.13 6.27 3.69
C MET A 184 5.62 5.52 4.93
N VAL A 185 6.47 6.14 5.76
CA VAL A 185 6.98 5.52 6.99
C VAL A 185 5.85 5.27 7.97
N VAL A 186 4.99 6.27 8.20
CA VAL A 186 3.84 6.17 9.11
C VAL A 186 2.88 5.06 8.65
N LEU A 187 2.51 5.03 7.37
CA LEU A 187 1.62 4.01 6.85
C LEU A 187 2.25 2.62 6.85
N THR A 188 3.57 2.51 6.61
CA THR A 188 4.29 1.25 6.78
C THR A 188 4.21 0.76 8.22
N ALA A 189 4.40 1.64 9.20
CA ALA A 189 4.29 1.31 10.62
C ALA A 189 2.85 0.89 10.99
N VAL A 190 1.84 1.62 10.51
CA VAL A 190 0.42 1.27 10.71
C VAL A 190 0.13 -0.12 10.14
N ILE A 191 0.48 -0.37 8.88
CA ILE A 191 0.21 -1.65 8.20
C ILE A 191 0.94 -2.81 8.87
N THR A 192 2.19 -2.59 9.28
CA THR A 192 2.98 -3.58 10.00
C THR A 192 2.33 -3.88 11.35
N THR A 193 1.92 -2.85 12.09
CA THR A 193 1.24 -3.02 13.38
C THR A 193 -0.10 -3.74 13.22
N GLU A 194 -0.92 -3.38 12.23
CA GLU A 194 -2.18 -4.07 11.95
C GLU A 194 -1.99 -5.57 11.67
N LYS A 195 -0.92 -5.91 10.93
CA LYS A 195 -0.63 -7.29 10.53
C LYS A 195 0.04 -8.10 11.63
N LEU A 196 0.88 -7.48 12.46
CA LEU A 196 1.72 -8.21 13.40
C LEU A 196 1.24 -8.12 14.86
N ALA A 197 0.52 -7.07 15.24
CA ALA A 197 0.05 -6.92 16.61
C ALA A 197 -1.14 -7.87 16.92
N PRO A 198 -1.20 -8.46 18.13
CA PRO A 198 -2.36 -9.23 18.58
C PRO A 198 -3.67 -8.42 18.48
N ALA A 199 -3.59 -7.13 18.80
CA ALA A 199 -4.68 -6.16 18.75
C ALA A 199 -4.79 -5.41 17.41
N GLY A 200 -4.29 -5.95 16.30
CA GLY A 200 -4.29 -5.27 15.00
C GLY A 200 -5.66 -4.77 14.51
N ARG A 201 -6.77 -5.39 14.94
CA ARG A 201 -8.12 -4.90 14.68
C ARG A 201 -8.43 -3.57 15.37
N LEU A 202 -7.92 -3.37 16.59
CA LEU A 202 -8.09 -2.10 17.31
C LEU A 202 -7.31 -0.98 16.60
N VAL A 203 -6.12 -1.30 16.08
CA VAL A 203 -5.32 -0.36 15.28
C VAL A 203 -6.08 0.04 14.01
N ALA A 204 -6.61 -0.93 13.26
CA ALA A 204 -7.42 -0.64 12.07
C ALA A 204 -8.64 0.24 12.40
N ARG A 205 -9.35 -0.04 13.50
CA ARG A 205 -10.48 0.79 13.96
C ARG A 205 -10.05 2.19 14.36
N ALA A 206 -8.96 2.34 15.11
CA ALA A 206 -8.45 3.65 15.49
C ALA A 206 -8.06 4.49 14.27
N VAL A 207 -7.38 3.88 13.29
CA VAL A 207 -7.04 4.51 12.01
C VAL A 207 -8.29 4.86 11.21
N GLY A 208 -9.30 3.99 11.23
CA GLY A 208 -10.58 4.22 10.59
C GLY A 208 -11.31 5.44 11.17
N ILE A 209 -11.46 5.49 12.49
CA ILE A 209 -12.07 6.61 13.22
C ILE A 209 -11.28 7.91 12.97
N ALA A 210 -9.95 7.87 13.09
CA ALA A 210 -9.10 9.02 12.81
C ALA A 210 -9.29 9.53 11.38
N SER A 211 -9.44 8.63 10.41
CA SER A 211 -9.69 9.03 9.02
C SER A 211 -11.07 9.67 8.83
N ILE A 212 -12.12 9.19 9.50
CA ILE A 212 -13.44 9.85 9.48
C ILE A 212 -13.38 11.25 10.09
N VAL A 213 -12.64 11.41 11.20
CA VAL A 213 -12.43 12.74 11.81
C VAL A 213 -11.69 13.67 10.85
N LEU A 214 -10.63 13.19 10.18
CA LEU A 214 -9.90 13.95 9.16
C LEU A 214 -10.79 14.32 7.96
N ALA A 215 -11.73 13.47 7.57
CA ALA A 215 -12.68 13.75 6.50
C ALA A 215 -13.56 14.97 6.78
N GLY A 216 -13.95 15.19 8.04
CA GLY A 216 -14.68 16.40 8.46
C GLY A 216 -13.74 17.60 8.69
N ALA A 217 -12.59 17.37 9.32
CA ALA A 217 -11.66 18.44 9.68
C ALA A 217 -11.03 19.13 8.47
N VAL A 218 -10.86 18.44 7.34
CA VAL A 218 -10.20 18.99 6.13
C VAL A 218 -10.94 20.19 5.53
N PHE A 219 -12.25 20.33 5.77
CA PHE A 219 -13.03 21.50 5.33
C PHE A 219 -12.62 22.79 6.06
N TRP A 220 -12.12 22.67 7.29
CA TRP A 220 -11.67 23.80 8.11
C TRP A 220 -10.15 23.96 8.04
N VAL A 221 -9.43 22.86 7.87
CA VAL A 221 -7.97 22.82 7.79
C VAL A 221 -7.53 22.08 6.53
N PRO A 222 -7.56 22.71 5.34
CA PRO A 222 -7.18 22.07 4.09
C PRO A 222 -5.76 21.50 4.11
N ALA A 223 -4.85 22.11 4.88
CA ALA A 223 -3.47 21.66 5.06
C ALA A 223 -3.32 20.22 5.60
N LEU A 224 -4.40 19.61 6.11
CA LEU A 224 -4.43 18.19 6.48
C LEU A 224 -4.23 17.24 5.29
N ALA A 225 -4.48 17.71 4.06
CA ALA A 225 -4.31 16.92 2.83
C ALA A 225 -3.40 17.64 1.81
N PRO A 226 -2.12 17.86 2.14
CA PRO A 226 -1.22 18.69 1.34
C PRO A 226 -1.02 18.16 -0.08
N GLY A 227 -1.23 16.87 -0.34
CA GLY A 227 -1.15 16.29 -1.69
C GLY A 227 -2.33 16.65 -2.60
N LEU A 228 -3.44 17.17 -2.05
CA LEU A 228 -4.68 17.47 -2.77
C LEU A 228 -5.14 18.93 -2.62
N THR A 229 -4.76 19.58 -1.53
CA THR A 229 -5.11 20.99 -1.25
C THR A 229 -3.90 21.92 -1.38
N GLY A 230 -2.68 21.37 -1.33
CA GLY A 230 -1.42 22.10 -1.42
C GLY A 230 -1.01 22.40 -2.86
N SER A 231 -1.78 23.24 -3.55
CA SER A 231 -1.29 24.04 -4.69
C SER A 231 -2.24 25.21 -5.00
N GLY A 232 -2.49 26.05 -4.00
CA GLY A 232 -2.50 27.50 -4.21
C GLY A 232 -1.31 28.08 -3.44
N MET A 233 -0.45 28.85 -4.10
CA MET A 233 0.68 29.63 -3.53
C MET A 233 2.07 28.97 -3.47
N ALA A 234 2.69 28.88 -4.64
CA ALA A 234 4.06 29.33 -4.90
C ALA A 234 4.22 29.49 -6.44
N GLY A 235 3.35 30.26 -7.07
CA GLY A 235 3.72 31.62 -7.51
C GLY A 235 4.43 32.49 -6.47
N MET A 236 5.74 32.33 -6.38
CA MET A 236 6.74 33.41 -6.41
C MET A 236 7.97 32.87 -7.12
#